data_AF-A0A8X7R6Q0-F1
#
_entry.id   AF-A0A8X7R6Q0-F1
#
_cell.length_a   1.000
_cell.length_b   1.000
_cell.length_c   1.000
_cell.angle_alpha   90.00
_cell.angle_beta   90.00
_cell.angle_gamma   90.00
#
_symmetry.space_group_name_H-M   'P 1'
#
loop_
_entity.id
_entity.type
_entity.pdbx_description
1 polymer ?
#
loop_
_entity_poly.entity_id
_entity_poly.type
_entity_poly.pdbx_seq_one_letter_code
_entity_poly.pdbx_strand_id
1 'polypeptide(L)'
;MILLCRYSPSLIFSTVPMPIPESPTLRGSIDQFSLFLKESRAIGCPSFLWFFPYLSVQLPCFFLLMASIRKMSLDGHPGFDSGGALWFQNLSDLPAGSFGPVFPILIAVFHYINIQISFDSPTVRQTTGLTGLLMRYYKLYLEILSVPLFFVGYAIPQGSLVYWVTNSSVSIIQQLSLKHPTVLAKLGLLGQGTSSPGVEHSMEITESVIKYVDSDLKEQTLSLQTLAPEELLSLSVQVLSKGDKETSIQLLRLALEKDPGYVRGLVLMGQALLQKMQLSEATEYLERAISKLLDEAASDAEDVELLMLASQWAGAAYVQQGNMKSGIIHLERVAKLKEPGDAKSKEHYFEALLLLSSALYKEGQSHEAAKILRVVVDHNPAYKPLLEQCEDENELVSDLASSRKDHF
;
A
#
# COMPACT_ATOMS: atom_id res chain seq x y z
N MET A 1 -19.89 6.83 -20.75
CA MET A 1 -20.57 6.10 -19.66
C MET A 1 -19.75 4.91 -19.15
N ILE A 2 -19.31 3.99 -20.02
CA ILE A 2 -18.43 2.85 -19.66
C ILE A 2 -17.05 3.32 -19.10
N LEU A 3 -16.58 4.51 -19.53
CA LEU A 3 -15.33 5.15 -19.10
C LEU A 3 -15.24 5.51 -17.61
N LEU A 4 -16.36 5.80 -16.95
CA LEU A 4 -16.36 6.18 -15.53
C LEU A 4 -16.42 4.95 -14.61
N CYS A 5 -16.96 3.83 -15.07
CA CYS A 5 -17.24 2.68 -14.21
C CYS A 5 -16.00 1.93 -13.70
N ARG A 6 -14.86 1.99 -14.40
CA ARG A 6 -13.65 1.23 -14.04
C ARG A 6 -12.64 2.04 -13.21
N TYR A 7 -12.65 3.37 -13.33
CA TYR A 7 -11.69 4.27 -12.69
C TYR A 7 -12.31 5.17 -11.60
N SER A 8 -13.64 5.35 -11.56
CA SER A 8 -14.29 5.99 -10.42
C SER A 8 -13.96 5.31 -9.09
N PRO A 9 -13.92 3.98 -8.95
CA PRO A 9 -13.70 3.40 -7.63
C PRO A 9 -12.31 3.72 -7.10
N SER A 10 -11.23 3.57 -7.89
CA SER A 10 -9.86 3.81 -7.42
C SER A 10 -9.56 5.27 -7.06
N LEU A 11 -10.19 6.24 -7.73
CA LEU A 11 -10.10 7.67 -7.37
C LEU A 11 -11.04 8.07 -6.22
N ILE A 12 -12.19 7.44 -6.09
CA ILE A 12 -13.13 7.69 -4.99
C ILE A 12 -12.62 7.05 -3.69
N PHE A 13 -12.07 5.84 -3.78
CA PHE A 13 -11.50 5.11 -2.64
C PHE A 13 -10.18 5.70 -2.13
N SER A 14 -9.52 6.62 -2.86
CA SER A 14 -8.40 7.37 -2.30
C SER A 14 -8.83 8.48 -1.34
N THR A 15 -10.11 8.85 -1.34
CA THR A 15 -10.70 9.92 -0.51
C THR A 15 -11.68 9.40 0.55
N VAL A 16 -12.00 8.11 0.55
CA VAL A 16 -12.99 7.49 1.46
C VAL A 16 -12.35 6.25 2.11
N PRO A 17 -12.52 6.03 3.44
CA PRO A 17 -11.96 4.90 4.16
C PRO A 17 -12.43 3.58 3.54
N MET A 18 -11.54 2.60 3.47
CA MET A 18 -11.83 1.31 2.84
C MET A 18 -13.07 0.64 3.46
N PRO A 19 -13.95 0.02 2.67
CA PRO A 19 -15.14 -0.66 3.18
C PRO A 19 -14.83 -1.95 3.97
N ILE A 20 -13.58 -2.41 3.97
CA ILE A 20 -13.16 -3.68 4.57
C ILE A 20 -12.20 -3.41 5.72
N PRO A 21 -12.48 -3.93 6.94
CA PRO A 21 -11.62 -3.73 8.10
C PRO A 21 -10.31 -4.48 8.03
N GLU A 22 -9.30 -3.92 8.71
CA GLU A 22 -7.98 -4.53 8.89
C GLU A 22 -8.02 -5.75 9.81
N SER A 23 -9.07 -5.88 10.64
CA SER A 23 -9.32 -7.04 11.50
C SER A 23 -10.70 -7.66 11.24
N PRO A 24 -10.81 -9.00 11.16
CA PRO A 24 -12.04 -9.67 10.76
C PRO A 24 -12.97 -9.86 11.97
N THR A 25 -13.45 -8.78 12.57
CA THR A 25 -14.60 -8.85 13.50
C THR A 25 -15.87 -8.47 12.76
N LEU A 26 -16.95 -9.25 12.96
CA LEU A 26 -18.23 -9.03 12.27
C LEU A 26 -18.77 -7.62 12.56
N ARG A 27 -18.61 -7.15 13.80
CA ARG A 27 -19.06 -5.82 14.22
C ARG A 27 -18.19 -4.70 13.65
N GLY A 28 -16.85 -4.84 13.68
CA GLY A 28 -15.94 -3.90 13.04
C GLY A 28 -16.17 -3.79 11.52
N SER A 29 -16.56 -4.89 10.88
CA SER A 29 -16.90 -4.92 9.45
C SER A 29 -18.16 -4.11 9.13
N ILE A 30 -19.18 -4.22 9.98
CA ILE A 30 -20.44 -3.48 9.82
C ILE A 30 -20.22 -1.99 10.08
N ASP A 31 -19.50 -1.64 11.14
CA ASP A 31 -19.25 -0.26 11.53
C ASP A 31 -18.40 0.47 10.47
N GLN A 32 -17.33 -0.18 9.97
CA GLN A 32 -16.48 0.37 8.92
C GLN A 32 -17.21 0.49 7.58
N PHE A 33 -18.05 -0.48 7.22
CA PHE A 33 -18.87 -0.38 6.02
C PHE A 33 -19.91 0.75 6.12
N SER A 34 -20.48 0.97 7.31
CA SER A 34 -21.42 2.06 7.55
C SER A 34 -20.75 3.44 7.45
N LEU A 35 -19.52 3.56 7.95
CA LEU A 35 -18.69 4.77 7.84
C LEU A 35 -18.37 5.08 6.37
N PHE A 36 -17.91 4.07 5.64
CA PHE A 36 -17.67 4.16 4.20
C PHE A 36 -18.91 4.65 3.44
N LEU A 37 -20.09 4.08 3.71
CA LEU A 37 -21.34 4.50 3.05
C LEU A 37 -21.73 5.94 3.39
N LYS A 38 -21.50 6.38 4.62
CA LYS A 38 -21.80 7.74 5.08
C LYS A 38 -20.91 8.76 4.37
N GLU A 39 -19.60 8.52 4.33
CA GLU A 39 -18.64 9.41 3.68
C GLU A 39 -18.77 9.41 2.16
N SER A 40 -19.00 8.24 1.55
CA SER A 40 -19.28 8.11 0.12
C SER A 40 -20.51 8.92 -0.30
N ARG A 41 -21.57 8.92 0.51
CA ARG A 41 -22.78 9.73 0.26
C ARG A 41 -22.53 11.22 0.42
N ALA A 42 -21.69 11.63 1.38
CA ALA A 42 -21.35 13.04 1.60
C ALA A 42 -20.58 13.67 0.43
N ILE A 43 -19.78 12.87 -0.28
CA ILE A 43 -18.98 13.30 -1.45
C ILE A 43 -19.79 13.14 -2.76
N GLY A 44 -21.04 12.68 -2.69
CA GLY A 44 -21.90 12.49 -3.88
C GLY A 44 -21.46 11.33 -4.77
N CYS A 45 -20.73 10.36 -4.23
CA CYS A 45 -20.24 9.22 -5.00
C CYS A 45 -21.39 8.27 -5.37
N PRO A 46 -21.31 7.61 -6.55
CA PRO A 46 -22.24 6.53 -6.88
C PRO A 46 -22.13 5.38 -5.87
N SER A 47 -23.22 4.63 -5.69
CA SER A 47 -23.33 3.58 -4.67
C SER A 47 -22.20 2.55 -4.77
N PHE A 48 -21.89 1.85 -3.66
CA PHE A 48 -20.93 0.74 -3.64
C PHE A 48 -21.18 -0.30 -4.75
N LEU A 49 -22.45 -0.50 -5.10
CA LEU A 49 -22.87 -1.44 -6.15
C LEU A 49 -22.52 -0.99 -7.56
N TRP A 50 -21.98 0.22 -7.76
CA TRP A 50 -21.62 0.76 -9.07
C TRP A 50 -20.51 -0.02 -9.79
N PHE A 51 -19.80 -0.91 -9.08
CA PHE A 51 -18.88 -1.88 -9.68
C PHE A 51 -19.59 -2.98 -10.49
N PHE A 52 -20.79 -3.40 -10.08
CA PHE A 52 -21.54 -4.48 -10.74
C PHE A 52 -22.00 -4.13 -12.17
N PRO A 53 -22.53 -2.93 -12.47
CA PRO A 53 -22.90 -2.54 -13.82
C PRO A 53 -21.80 -2.76 -14.87
N TYR A 54 -20.53 -2.57 -14.52
CA TYR A 54 -19.41 -2.83 -15.43
C TYR A 54 -19.33 -4.31 -15.79
N LEU A 55 -19.30 -5.20 -14.79
CA LEU A 55 -19.24 -6.65 -15.02
C LEU A 55 -20.50 -7.16 -15.73
N SER A 56 -21.67 -6.64 -15.34
CA SER A 56 -22.98 -7.03 -15.88
C SER A 56 -23.20 -6.61 -17.33
N VAL A 57 -22.47 -5.62 -17.85
CA VAL A 57 -22.57 -5.20 -19.26
C VAL A 57 -21.39 -5.73 -20.07
N GLN A 58 -20.16 -5.58 -19.58
CA GLN A 58 -18.96 -5.91 -20.34
C GLN A 58 -18.85 -7.41 -20.65
N LEU A 59 -19.05 -8.28 -19.65
CA LEU A 59 -18.91 -9.73 -19.87
C LEU A 59 -19.97 -10.24 -20.84
N PRO A 60 -21.28 -9.93 -20.69
CA PRO A 60 -22.28 -10.36 -21.65
C PRO A 60 -22.04 -9.83 -23.06
N CYS A 61 -21.67 -8.55 -23.22
CA CYS A 61 -21.36 -8.00 -24.55
C CYS A 61 -20.16 -8.70 -25.19
N PHE A 62 -19.10 -8.97 -24.42
CA PHE A 62 -17.94 -9.69 -24.90
C PHE A 62 -18.30 -11.10 -25.38
N PHE A 63 -19.01 -11.87 -24.55
CA PHE A 63 -19.40 -13.24 -24.90
C PHE A 63 -20.40 -13.27 -26.06
N LEU A 64 -21.33 -12.33 -26.13
CA LEU A 64 -22.27 -12.22 -27.24
C LEU A 64 -21.53 -12.00 -28.56
N LEU A 65 -20.61 -11.03 -28.61
CA LEU A 65 -19.84 -10.74 -29.82
C LEU A 65 -18.91 -11.92 -30.20
N MET A 66 -18.24 -12.53 -29.21
CA MET A 66 -17.44 -13.75 -29.45
C MET A 66 -18.29 -14.88 -30.04
N ALA A 67 -19.45 -15.16 -29.44
CA ALA A 67 -20.35 -16.23 -29.88
C ALA A 67 -20.93 -15.96 -31.26
N SER A 68 -21.35 -14.72 -31.54
CA SER A 68 -21.86 -14.30 -32.85
C SER A 68 -20.82 -14.49 -33.94
N ILE A 69 -19.59 -13.97 -33.76
CA ILE A 69 -18.53 -14.08 -34.76
C ILE A 69 -18.08 -15.53 -34.94
N ARG A 70 -17.99 -16.29 -33.85
CA ARG A 70 -17.68 -17.73 -33.92
C ARG A 70 -18.74 -18.47 -34.72
N LYS A 71 -20.02 -18.16 -34.49
CA LYS A 71 -21.13 -18.78 -35.23
C LYS A 71 -21.08 -18.41 -36.71
N MET A 72 -20.83 -17.15 -37.04
CA MET A 72 -20.61 -16.73 -38.44
C MET A 72 -19.45 -17.46 -39.11
N SER A 73 -18.37 -17.70 -38.35
CA SER A 73 -17.20 -18.43 -38.83
C SER A 73 -17.53 -19.91 -39.11
N LEU A 74 -18.29 -20.56 -38.23
CA LEU A 74 -18.64 -21.98 -38.34
C LEU A 74 -19.78 -22.25 -39.33
N ASP A 75 -20.74 -21.34 -39.45
CA ASP A 75 -21.93 -21.49 -40.31
C ASP A 75 -21.63 -21.07 -41.77
N GLY A 76 -20.39 -20.68 -42.09
CA GLY A 76 -19.98 -20.30 -43.44
C GLY A 76 -20.62 -18.99 -43.93
N HIS A 77 -20.67 -17.98 -43.07
CA HIS A 77 -21.24 -16.68 -43.43
C HIS A 77 -20.50 -16.08 -44.64
N PRO A 78 -21.22 -15.50 -45.64
CA PRO A 78 -20.58 -14.92 -46.81
C PRO A 78 -19.47 -13.93 -46.46
N GLY A 79 -18.31 -14.08 -47.11
CA GLY A 79 -17.12 -13.25 -46.92
C GLY A 79 -16.21 -13.66 -45.77
N PHE A 80 -16.55 -14.66 -44.94
CA PHE A 80 -15.63 -15.14 -43.89
C PHE A 80 -14.54 -16.06 -44.42
N ASP A 81 -14.76 -16.71 -45.56
CA ASP A 81 -13.79 -17.57 -46.23
C ASP A 81 -12.63 -16.80 -46.87
N SER A 82 -12.83 -15.52 -47.19
CA SER A 82 -11.90 -14.72 -48.01
C SER A 82 -11.76 -13.25 -47.60
N GLY A 83 -12.56 -12.76 -46.65
CA GLY A 83 -12.62 -11.35 -46.25
C GLY A 83 -11.65 -10.94 -45.16
N GLY A 84 -10.71 -11.81 -44.79
CA GLY A 84 -9.63 -11.47 -43.88
C GLY A 84 -8.53 -10.63 -44.54
N ALA A 85 -7.39 -10.48 -43.86
CA ALA A 85 -6.27 -9.72 -44.36
C ALA A 85 -4.93 -10.38 -43.99
N LEU A 86 -3.86 -9.99 -44.67
CA LEU A 86 -2.50 -10.45 -44.39
C LEU A 86 -2.41 -12.00 -44.33
N TRP A 87 -2.04 -12.56 -43.18
CA TRP A 87 -1.88 -14.01 -42.96
C TRP A 87 -3.16 -14.74 -42.56
N PHE A 88 -4.29 -14.03 -42.40
CA PHE A 88 -5.55 -14.56 -41.89
C PHE A 88 -6.72 -14.36 -42.88
N GLN A 89 -6.50 -14.65 -44.16
CA GLN A 89 -7.49 -14.41 -45.24
C GLN A 89 -8.83 -15.14 -45.00
N ASN A 90 -8.76 -16.38 -44.52
CA ASN A 90 -9.93 -17.16 -44.13
C ASN A 90 -10.16 -17.03 -42.62
N LEU A 91 -11.25 -16.35 -42.26
CA LEU A 91 -11.67 -16.10 -40.87
C LEU A 91 -12.33 -17.32 -40.23
N SER A 92 -12.79 -18.30 -41.03
CA SER A 92 -13.38 -19.54 -40.56
C SER A 92 -12.34 -20.57 -40.12
N ASP A 93 -11.11 -20.45 -40.62
CA ASP A 93 -10.04 -21.39 -40.29
C ASP A 93 -9.54 -21.23 -38.86
N LEU A 94 -9.03 -22.33 -38.31
CA LEU A 94 -8.23 -22.29 -37.09
C LEU A 94 -6.82 -21.76 -37.40
N PRO A 95 -6.13 -21.14 -36.43
CA PRO A 95 -4.76 -20.68 -36.63
C PRO A 95 -3.84 -21.85 -36.97
N ALA A 96 -3.19 -21.79 -38.13
CA ALA A 96 -2.31 -22.83 -38.64
C ALA A 96 -1.15 -22.21 -39.45
N GLY A 97 -0.14 -23.03 -39.75
CA GLY A 97 1.03 -22.61 -40.51
C GLY A 97 1.99 -21.70 -39.72
N SER A 98 2.97 -21.12 -40.40
CA SER A 98 4.07 -20.36 -39.76
C SER A 98 3.61 -19.09 -39.02
N PHE A 99 2.50 -18.48 -39.45
CA PHE A 99 1.90 -17.31 -38.78
C PHE A 99 0.70 -17.66 -37.88
N GLY A 100 0.32 -18.93 -37.79
CA GLY A 100 -0.74 -19.40 -36.88
C GLY A 100 -0.56 -18.93 -35.43
N PRO A 101 0.66 -18.90 -34.87
CA PRO A 101 0.87 -18.43 -33.49
C PRO A 101 0.57 -16.96 -33.23
N VAL A 102 0.46 -16.10 -34.25
CA VAL A 102 0.40 -14.64 -34.06
C VAL A 102 -0.77 -14.22 -33.16
N PHE A 103 -2.00 -14.65 -33.45
CA PHE A 103 -3.15 -14.30 -32.61
C PHE A 103 -3.10 -14.92 -31.21
N PRO A 104 -2.82 -16.23 -31.03
CA PRO A 104 -2.57 -16.83 -29.72
C PRO A 104 -1.56 -16.07 -28.85
N ILE A 105 -0.43 -15.65 -29.43
CA ILE A 105 0.59 -14.85 -28.75
C ILE A 105 -0.01 -13.50 -28.34
N LEU A 106 -0.65 -12.79 -29.26
CA LEU A 106 -1.25 -11.48 -28.98
C LEU A 106 -2.31 -11.55 -27.87
N ILE A 107 -3.16 -12.58 -27.85
CA ILE A 107 -4.17 -12.76 -26.80
C ILE A 107 -3.49 -12.96 -25.44
N ALA A 108 -2.50 -13.86 -25.34
CA ALA A 108 -1.81 -14.13 -24.09
C ALA A 108 -1.04 -12.89 -23.60
N VAL A 109 -0.32 -12.21 -24.49
CA VAL A 109 0.46 -11.00 -24.17
C VAL A 109 -0.47 -9.86 -23.76
N PHE A 110 -1.56 -9.61 -24.49
CA PHE A 110 -2.49 -8.54 -24.14
C PHE A 110 -3.24 -8.83 -22.84
N HIS A 111 -3.60 -10.09 -22.58
CA HIS A 111 -4.17 -10.49 -21.28
C HIS A 111 -3.19 -10.20 -20.14
N TYR A 112 -1.92 -10.60 -20.30
CA TYR A 112 -0.87 -10.34 -19.31
C TYR A 112 -0.66 -8.83 -19.08
N ILE A 113 -0.52 -8.03 -20.14
CA ILE A 113 -0.38 -6.56 -20.05
C ILE A 113 -1.59 -5.94 -19.34
N ASN A 114 -2.81 -6.36 -19.69
CA ASN A 114 -4.04 -5.88 -19.07
C ASN A 114 -4.07 -6.17 -17.56
N ILE A 115 -3.56 -7.33 -17.13
CA ILE A 115 -3.38 -7.63 -15.69
C ILE A 115 -2.34 -6.71 -15.06
N GLN A 116 -1.16 -6.53 -15.68
CA GLN A 116 -0.14 -5.63 -15.12
C GLN A 116 -0.69 -4.23 -14.91
N ILE A 117 -1.35 -3.66 -15.93
CA ILE A 117 -1.93 -2.32 -15.85
C ILE A 117 -3.02 -2.25 -14.77
N SER A 118 -3.88 -3.28 -14.68
CA SER A 118 -5.00 -3.31 -13.72
C SER A 118 -4.53 -3.41 -12.26
N PHE A 119 -3.44 -4.13 -11.99
CA PHE A 119 -2.88 -4.29 -10.63
C PHE A 119 -1.81 -3.24 -10.29
N ASP A 120 -1.38 -2.44 -11.25
CA ASP A 120 -0.47 -1.31 -11.07
C ASP A 120 -1.19 -0.05 -10.54
N SER A 121 -2.01 -0.21 -9.50
CA SER A 121 -2.69 0.88 -8.82
C SER A 121 -2.07 1.09 -7.43
N PRO A 122 -1.84 2.34 -6.98
CA PRO A 122 -1.31 2.62 -5.65
C PRO A 122 -2.17 2.02 -4.53
N THR A 123 -3.50 1.99 -4.71
CA THR A 123 -4.44 1.34 -3.79
C THR A 123 -4.20 -0.16 -3.64
N VAL A 124 -3.83 -0.87 -4.72
CA VAL A 124 -3.53 -2.31 -4.69
C VAL A 124 -2.13 -2.57 -4.10
N ARG A 125 -1.20 -1.62 -4.23
CA ARG A 125 0.13 -1.72 -3.61
C ARG A 125 0.10 -1.45 -2.09
N GLN A 126 -0.83 -0.63 -1.62
CA GLN A 126 -0.98 -0.26 -0.21
C GLN A 126 -1.78 -1.28 0.62
N THR A 127 -2.48 -2.25 0.02
CA THR A 127 -3.19 -3.30 0.77
C THR A 127 -2.22 -4.25 1.48
N THR A 128 -2.27 -4.27 2.82
CA THR A 128 -1.48 -5.14 3.71
C THR A 128 -2.34 -6.25 4.33
N GLY A 129 -1.71 -7.23 4.99
CA GLY A 129 -2.44 -8.33 5.66
C GLY A 129 -3.00 -9.41 4.72
N LEU A 130 -4.08 -10.08 5.16
CA LEU A 130 -4.71 -11.22 4.45
C LEU A 130 -5.27 -10.83 3.07
N THR A 131 -5.80 -9.62 2.94
CA THR A 131 -6.35 -9.08 1.68
C THR A 131 -5.24 -8.81 0.67
N GLY A 132 -4.11 -8.24 1.11
CA GLY A 132 -2.91 -8.09 0.28
C GLY A 132 -2.35 -9.42 -0.20
N LEU A 133 -2.34 -10.44 0.68
CA LEU A 133 -1.96 -11.80 0.31
C LEU A 133 -2.90 -12.40 -0.75
N LEU A 134 -4.22 -12.28 -0.55
CA LEU A 134 -5.24 -12.76 -1.49
C LEU A 134 -5.10 -12.07 -2.86
N MET A 135 -4.89 -10.75 -2.88
CA MET A 135 -4.70 -9.99 -4.13
C MET A 135 -3.43 -10.41 -4.88
N ARG A 136 -2.34 -10.72 -4.17
CA ARG A 136 -1.11 -11.26 -4.79
C ARG A 136 -1.33 -12.63 -5.42
N TYR A 137 -1.99 -13.54 -4.71
CA TYR A 137 -2.32 -14.86 -5.26
C TYR A 137 -3.31 -14.78 -6.42
N TYR A 138 -4.29 -13.88 -6.33
CA TYR A 138 -5.25 -13.65 -7.41
C TYR A 138 -4.56 -13.06 -8.65
N LYS A 139 -3.66 -12.09 -8.49
CA LYS A 139 -2.82 -11.56 -9.58
C LYS A 139 -2.00 -12.68 -10.22
N LEU A 140 -1.30 -13.46 -9.41
CA LEU A 140 -0.48 -14.58 -9.89
C LEU A 140 -1.32 -15.62 -10.65
N TYR A 141 -2.50 -15.96 -10.13
CA TYR A 141 -3.44 -16.85 -10.81
C TYR A 141 -3.84 -16.31 -12.19
N LEU A 142 -4.20 -15.03 -12.28
CA LEU A 142 -4.58 -14.39 -13.54
C LEU A 142 -3.41 -14.33 -14.52
N GLU A 143 -2.18 -14.10 -14.04
CA GLU A 143 -0.97 -14.12 -14.86
C GLU A 143 -0.70 -15.51 -15.44
N ILE A 144 -0.80 -16.55 -14.60
CA ILE A 144 -0.66 -17.96 -15.02
C ILE A 144 -1.73 -18.31 -16.06
N LEU A 145 -2.96 -17.77 -15.94
CA LEU A 145 -4.05 -17.98 -16.89
C LEU A 145 -3.71 -17.53 -18.32
N SER A 146 -2.71 -16.66 -18.51
CA SER A 146 -2.22 -16.28 -19.84
C SER A 146 -1.70 -17.48 -20.65
N VAL A 147 -1.14 -18.49 -19.97
CA VAL A 147 -0.58 -19.68 -20.62
C VAL A 147 -1.69 -20.58 -21.20
N PRO A 148 -2.73 -20.99 -20.45
CA PRO A 148 -3.89 -21.65 -21.04
C PRO A 148 -4.56 -20.86 -22.17
N LEU A 149 -4.65 -19.53 -22.05
CA LEU A 149 -5.26 -18.69 -23.08
C LEU A 149 -4.51 -18.74 -24.42
N PHE A 150 -3.18 -18.86 -24.39
CA PHE A 150 -2.39 -19.11 -25.60
C PHE A 150 -2.86 -20.39 -26.32
N PHE A 151 -3.04 -21.50 -25.60
CA PHE A 151 -3.50 -22.75 -26.21
C PHE A 151 -4.96 -22.68 -26.68
N VAL A 152 -5.84 -22.02 -25.91
CA VAL A 152 -7.23 -21.78 -26.31
C VAL A 152 -7.31 -21.01 -27.62
N GLY A 153 -6.37 -20.09 -27.89
CA GLY A 153 -6.30 -19.35 -29.15
C GLY A 153 -6.25 -20.25 -30.39
N TYR A 154 -5.63 -21.43 -30.32
CA TYR A 154 -5.57 -22.38 -31.45
C TYR A 154 -6.88 -23.14 -31.67
N ALA A 155 -7.77 -23.18 -30.68
CA ALA A 155 -9.04 -23.89 -30.76
C ALA A 155 -10.22 -23.02 -31.22
N ILE A 156 -9.94 -21.77 -31.61
CA ILE A 156 -10.94 -20.76 -31.95
C ILE A 156 -10.70 -20.26 -33.39
N PRO A 157 -11.76 -20.05 -34.20
CA PRO A 157 -11.62 -19.51 -35.56
C PRO A 157 -10.96 -18.13 -35.59
N GLN A 158 -10.18 -17.86 -36.63
CA GLN A 158 -9.42 -16.62 -36.79
C GLN A 158 -10.29 -15.35 -36.70
N GLY A 159 -11.53 -15.38 -37.20
CA GLY A 159 -12.46 -14.25 -37.09
C GLY A 159 -12.75 -13.85 -35.64
N SER A 160 -12.97 -14.83 -34.76
CA SER A 160 -13.18 -14.57 -33.33
C SER A 160 -11.92 -14.02 -32.66
N LEU A 161 -10.74 -14.49 -33.08
CA LEU A 161 -9.47 -14.02 -32.54
C LEU A 161 -9.19 -12.56 -32.92
N VAL A 162 -9.52 -12.14 -34.15
CA VAL A 162 -9.42 -10.74 -34.58
C VAL A 162 -10.24 -9.84 -33.66
N TYR A 163 -11.49 -10.21 -33.39
CA TYR A 163 -12.33 -9.46 -32.45
C TYR A 163 -11.72 -9.43 -31.03
N TRP A 164 -11.24 -10.57 -30.54
CA TRP A 164 -10.67 -10.62 -29.20
C TRP A 164 -9.44 -9.70 -29.09
N VAL A 165 -8.50 -9.81 -30.02
CA VAL A 165 -7.28 -8.99 -30.03
C VAL A 165 -7.59 -7.50 -30.16
N THR A 166 -8.53 -7.12 -31.02
CA THR A 166 -8.94 -5.72 -31.18
C THR A 166 -9.63 -5.19 -29.91
N ASN A 167 -10.56 -5.94 -29.32
CA ASN A 167 -11.21 -5.58 -28.06
C ASN A 167 -10.19 -5.43 -26.91
N SER A 168 -9.22 -6.35 -26.82
CA SER A 168 -8.14 -6.28 -25.84
C SER A 168 -7.24 -5.05 -26.07
N SER A 169 -6.92 -4.72 -27.31
CA SER A 169 -6.13 -3.53 -27.67
C SER A 169 -6.82 -2.25 -27.23
N VAL A 170 -8.11 -2.10 -27.57
CA VAL A 170 -8.92 -0.94 -27.15
C VAL A 170 -8.98 -0.85 -25.63
N SER A 171 -9.13 -1.98 -24.95
CA SER A 171 -9.16 -2.03 -23.48
C SER A 171 -7.83 -1.57 -22.84
N ILE A 172 -6.69 -1.91 -23.43
CA ILE A 172 -5.36 -1.47 -22.97
C ILE A 172 -5.19 0.03 -23.22
N ILE A 173 -5.47 0.49 -24.44
CA ILE A 173 -5.38 1.92 -24.80
C ILE A 173 -6.27 2.76 -23.89
N GLN A 174 -7.49 2.29 -23.62
CA GLN A 174 -8.42 2.96 -22.70
C GLN A 174 -7.83 3.06 -21.29
N GLN A 175 -7.25 1.98 -20.76
CA GLN A 175 -6.65 2.01 -19.41
C GLN A 175 -5.44 2.94 -19.33
N LEU A 176 -4.55 2.89 -20.31
CA LEU A 176 -3.39 3.78 -20.36
C LEU A 176 -3.80 5.24 -20.49
N SER A 177 -4.81 5.52 -21.32
CA SER A 177 -5.36 6.88 -21.47
C SER A 177 -5.95 7.39 -20.16
N LEU A 178 -6.66 6.54 -19.42
CA LEU A 178 -7.25 6.90 -18.12
C LEU A 178 -6.21 7.02 -16.99
N LYS A 179 -5.01 6.47 -17.15
CA LYS A 179 -3.87 6.73 -16.25
C LYS A 179 -3.14 8.05 -16.56
N HIS A 180 -3.33 8.61 -17.75
CA HIS A 180 -2.56 9.77 -18.18
C HIS A 180 -3.01 11.07 -17.47
N PRO A 181 -2.09 11.83 -16.83
CA PRO A 181 -2.43 13.03 -16.04
C PRO A 181 -3.23 14.08 -16.82
N THR A 182 -2.87 14.34 -18.08
CA THR A 182 -3.59 15.31 -18.94
C THR A 182 -5.01 14.87 -19.28
N VAL A 183 -5.25 13.57 -19.44
CA VAL A 183 -6.59 13.03 -19.71
C VAL A 183 -7.42 13.11 -18.45
N LEU A 184 -6.85 12.77 -17.29
CA LEU A 184 -7.48 12.94 -15.99
C LEU A 184 -7.84 14.41 -15.71
N ALA A 185 -6.94 15.35 -16.02
CA ALA A 185 -7.19 16.78 -15.89
C ALA A 185 -8.36 17.24 -16.78
N LYS A 186 -8.37 16.83 -18.06
CA LYS A 186 -9.45 17.16 -19.01
C LYS A 186 -10.79 16.55 -18.61
N LEU A 187 -10.78 15.38 -17.96
CA LEU A 187 -11.98 14.72 -17.45
C LEU A 187 -12.43 15.27 -16.09
N GLY A 188 -11.71 16.24 -15.51
CA GLY A 188 -12.03 16.80 -14.20
C GLY A 188 -11.82 15.83 -13.04
N LEU A 189 -10.96 14.81 -13.24
CA LEU A 189 -10.70 13.74 -12.28
C LEU A 189 -9.45 14.00 -11.42
N LEU A 190 -8.63 15.01 -11.75
CA LEU A 190 -7.59 15.49 -10.84
C LEU A 190 -8.22 16.34 -9.73
N GLY A 191 -8.15 15.86 -8.49
CA GLY A 191 -8.80 16.48 -7.34
C GLY A 191 -8.46 17.97 -7.18
N GLN A 192 -9.50 18.79 -7.04
CA GLN A 192 -9.37 20.15 -6.52
C GLN A 192 -8.87 20.07 -5.08
N GLY A 193 -7.56 20.26 -4.88
CA GLY A 193 -6.95 20.20 -3.55
C GLY A 193 -5.54 20.77 -3.45
N THR A 194 -5.04 21.46 -4.47
CA THR A 194 -3.72 22.13 -4.41
C THR A 194 -3.72 23.40 -5.25
N SER A 195 -4.44 24.42 -4.81
CA SER A 195 -4.20 25.79 -5.26
C SER A 195 -4.12 26.71 -4.04
N SER A 196 -2.91 26.80 -3.49
CA SER A 196 -2.48 27.97 -2.69
C SER A 196 -1.44 28.72 -3.53
N PRO A 197 -1.57 30.05 -3.70
CA PRO A 197 -0.71 30.83 -4.58
C PRO A 197 0.62 31.12 -3.87
N GLY A 198 1.63 30.30 -4.17
CA GLY A 198 3.01 30.50 -3.73
C GLY A 198 4.02 29.61 -4.45
N VAL A 199 3.63 29.07 -5.61
CA VAL A 199 4.28 27.92 -6.27
C VAL A 199 4.63 28.29 -7.71
N GLU A 200 5.38 29.38 -7.91
CA GLU A 200 6.06 29.59 -9.20
C GLU A 200 7.50 29.05 -9.16
N HIS A 201 8.12 28.92 -7.98
CA HIS A 201 9.49 28.41 -7.85
C HIS A 201 9.61 26.92 -7.54
N SER A 202 8.54 26.29 -7.05
CA SER A 202 8.52 24.85 -6.76
C SER A 202 8.07 24.00 -7.95
N MET A 203 7.48 24.61 -8.99
CA MET A 203 6.99 23.89 -10.18
C MET A 203 8.13 23.43 -11.10
N GLU A 204 9.22 24.21 -11.24
CA GLU A 204 10.41 23.80 -12.02
C GLU A 204 11.18 22.65 -11.35
N ILE A 205 11.21 22.61 -10.02
CA ILE A 205 11.82 21.50 -9.26
C ILE A 205 10.93 20.25 -9.36
N THR A 206 9.61 20.41 -9.41
CA THR A 206 8.67 19.28 -9.47
C THR A 206 8.67 18.59 -10.85
N GLU A 207 8.79 19.35 -11.94
CA GLU A 207 8.81 18.78 -13.29
C GLU A 207 10.15 18.11 -13.65
N SER A 208 11.27 18.61 -13.10
CA SER A 208 12.57 17.94 -13.20
C SER A 208 12.61 16.64 -12.40
N VAL A 209 11.98 16.57 -11.22
CA VAL A 209 11.94 15.37 -10.36
C VAL A 209 11.04 14.25 -10.94
N ILE A 210 9.98 14.59 -11.70
CA ILE A 210 9.09 13.59 -12.30
C ILE A 210 9.76 12.83 -13.46
N LYS A 211 10.79 13.41 -14.09
CA LYS A 211 11.57 12.73 -15.15
C LYS A 211 12.60 11.71 -14.65
N TYR A 212 12.89 11.68 -13.35
CA TYR A 212 14.03 10.92 -12.81
C TYR A 212 13.77 9.42 -12.53
N VAL A 213 12.53 8.95 -12.67
CA VAL A 213 12.17 7.57 -12.27
C VAL A 213 12.20 6.55 -13.42
N ASP A 214 12.50 6.97 -14.67
CA ASP A 214 12.38 6.07 -15.85
C ASP A 214 13.61 5.99 -16.78
N SER A 215 14.83 6.33 -16.34
CA SER A 215 16.02 6.09 -17.18
C SER A 215 17.33 5.86 -16.43
N ASP A 216 17.95 4.73 -16.82
CA ASP A 216 19.33 4.25 -16.73
C ASP A 216 20.18 4.51 -15.46
N LEU A 217 20.56 3.42 -14.79
CA LEU A 217 21.20 3.35 -13.46
C LEU A 217 22.60 4.01 -13.36
N LYS A 218 23.24 4.41 -14.47
CA LYS A 218 24.65 4.84 -14.47
C LYS A 218 24.88 6.34 -14.39
N GLU A 219 23.96 7.17 -14.86
CA GLU A 219 24.02 8.64 -14.68
C GLU A 219 23.42 9.08 -13.34
N GLN A 220 22.51 8.28 -12.78
CA GLN A 220 21.86 8.51 -11.49
C GLN A 220 22.84 8.53 -10.30
N THR A 221 23.88 7.70 -10.32
CA THR A 221 24.85 7.60 -9.22
C THR A 221 25.72 8.85 -9.06
N LEU A 222 26.03 9.56 -10.15
CA LEU A 222 26.79 10.82 -10.13
C LEU A 222 25.95 12.02 -9.67
N SER A 223 24.68 12.09 -10.08
CA SER A 223 23.77 13.18 -9.67
C SER A 223 23.27 13.04 -8.23
N LEU A 224 23.11 11.82 -7.71
CA LEU A 224 22.71 11.61 -6.31
C LEU A 224 23.87 11.93 -5.35
N GLN A 225 25.12 11.70 -5.77
CA GLN A 225 26.31 12.07 -5.00
C GLN A 225 26.50 13.58 -4.86
N THR A 226 25.91 14.41 -5.73
CA THR A 226 25.99 15.87 -5.63
C THR A 226 24.92 16.48 -4.70
N LEU A 227 23.87 15.73 -4.35
CA LEU A 227 22.79 16.23 -3.49
C LEU A 227 23.24 16.38 -2.02
N ALA A 228 22.61 17.31 -1.31
CA ALA A 228 22.79 17.49 0.12
C ALA A 228 22.08 16.38 0.93
N PRO A 229 22.52 16.07 2.17
CA PRO A 229 21.87 15.06 3.02
C PRO A 229 20.36 15.29 3.21
N GLU A 230 19.93 16.54 3.29
CA GLU A 230 18.53 16.94 3.48
C GLU A 230 17.68 16.68 2.22
N GLU A 231 18.25 16.90 1.04
CA GLU A 231 17.60 16.62 -0.25
C GLU A 231 17.45 15.11 -0.47
N LEU A 232 18.50 14.35 -0.13
CA LEU A 232 18.47 12.89 -0.16
C LEU A 232 17.42 12.34 0.80
N LEU A 233 17.26 12.94 1.97
CA LEU A 233 16.21 12.58 2.93
C LEU A 233 14.81 12.92 2.42
N SER A 234 14.61 14.10 1.85
CA SER A 234 13.33 14.47 1.24
C SER A 234 12.93 13.47 0.15
N LEU A 235 13.88 13.10 -0.71
CA LEU A 235 13.67 12.10 -1.75
C LEU A 235 13.37 10.72 -1.14
N SER A 236 14.09 10.31 -0.09
CA SER A 236 13.86 9.03 0.57
C SER A 236 12.46 8.95 1.17
N VAL A 237 11.98 10.02 1.83
CA VAL A 237 10.61 10.07 2.38
C VAL A 237 9.56 9.96 1.27
N GLN A 238 9.76 10.63 0.13
CA GLN A 238 8.85 10.52 -1.01
C GLN A 238 8.81 9.09 -1.57
N VAL A 239 9.97 8.48 -1.75
CA VAL A 239 10.11 7.11 -2.25
C VAL A 239 9.51 6.09 -1.26
N LEU A 240 9.72 6.30 0.05
CA LEU A 240 9.13 5.49 1.11
C LEU A 240 7.60 5.61 1.13
N SER A 241 7.05 6.81 0.93
CA SER A 241 5.58 7.04 0.83
C SER A 241 4.95 6.33 -0.37
N LYS A 242 5.73 6.10 -1.44
CA LYS A 242 5.34 5.32 -2.61
C LYS A 242 5.48 3.79 -2.40
N GLY A 243 5.97 3.38 -1.23
CA GLY A 243 6.15 1.98 -0.83
C GLY A 243 7.45 1.34 -1.32
N ASP A 244 8.33 2.10 -1.96
CA ASP A 244 9.64 1.60 -2.42
C ASP A 244 10.69 1.70 -1.30
N LYS A 245 10.61 0.74 -0.38
CA LYS A 245 11.48 0.68 0.81
C LYS A 245 12.96 0.51 0.45
N GLU A 246 13.27 -0.18 -0.65
CA GLU A 246 14.64 -0.52 -1.02
C GLU A 246 15.40 0.71 -1.50
N THR A 247 14.79 1.47 -2.43
CA THR A 247 15.36 2.72 -2.93
C THR A 247 15.45 3.76 -1.81
N SER A 248 14.46 3.81 -0.90
CA SER A 248 14.52 4.68 0.28
C SER A 248 15.74 4.37 1.16
N ILE A 249 16.04 3.10 1.43
CA ILE A 249 17.19 2.70 2.26
C ILE A 249 18.50 3.10 1.56
N GLN A 250 18.61 2.94 0.24
CA GLN A 250 19.80 3.36 -0.51
C GLN A 250 20.03 4.88 -0.42
N LEU A 251 18.97 5.67 -0.57
CA LEU A 251 19.03 7.13 -0.43
C LEU A 251 19.41 7.56 1.00
N LEU A 252 18.85 6.89 2.01
CA LEU A 252 19.17 7.13 3.41
C LEU A 252 20.63 6.76 3.72
N ARG A 253 21.16 5.68 3.14
CA ARG A 253 22.58 5.31 3.28
C ARG A 253 23.47 6.39 2.72
N LEU A 254 23.15 6.89 1.52
CA LEU A 254 23.92 7.97 0.90
C LEU A 254 23.86 9.27 1.72
N ALA A 255 22.71 9.60 2.30
CA ALA A 255 22.59 10.75 3.19
C ALA A 255 23.47 10.60 4.44
N LEU A 256 23.49 9.40 5.04
CA LEU A 256 24.28 9.09 6.24
C LEU A 256 25.77 8.88 5.95
N GLU A 257 26.15 8.55 4.72
CA GLU A 257 27.57 8.56 4.30
C GLU A 257 28.11 10.00 4.25
N LYS A 258 27.27 10.96 3.84
CA LYS A 258 27.63 12.38 3.77
C LYS A 258 27.60 13.05 5.14
N ASP A 259 26.58 12.76 5.94
CA ASP A 259 26.49 13.20 7.32
C ASP A 259 26.12 12.02 8.24
N PRO A 260 27.12 11.35 8.83
CA PRO A 260 26.90 10.24 9.76
C PRO A 260 26.16 10.62 11.05
N GLY A 261 26.07 11.92 11.33
CA GLY A 261 25.40 12.47 12.51
C GLY A 261 24.01 13.02 12.24
N TYR A 262 23.49 12.89 11.02
CA TYR A 262 22.19 13.41 10.66
C TYR A 262 21.06 12.65 11.37
N VAL A 263 20.61 13.17 12.51
CA VAL A 263 19.66 12.51 13.42
C VAL A 263 18.39 12.09 12.71
N ARG A 264 17.79 12.97 11.91
CA ARG A 264 16.57 12.67 11.16
C ARG A 264 16.76 11.53 10.16
N GLY A 265 17.93 11.46 9.53
CA GLY A 265 18.34 10.34 8.67
C GLY A 265 18.48 9.03 9.44
N LEU A 266 19.08 9.07 10.64
CA LEU A 266 19.24 7.90 11.51
C LEU A 266 17.87 7.34 11.95
N VAL A 267 16.93 8.20 12.37
CA VAL A 267 15.57 7.78 12.77
C VAL A 267 14.82 7.15 11.60
N LEU A 268 14.83 7.80 10.43
CA LEU A 268 14.13 7.29 9.24
C LEU A 268 14.77 6.01 8.69
N MET A 269 16.09 5.86 8.78
CA MET A 269 16.79 4.60 8.47
C MET A 269 16.32 3.47 9.38
N GLY A 270 16.29 3.70 10.69
CA GLY A 270 15.78 2.73 11.67
C GLY A 270 14.35 2.30 11.38
N GLN A 271 13.46 3.25 11.07
CA GLN A 271 12.08 2.97 10.71
C GLN A 271 11.97 2.15 9.41
N ALA A 272 12.72 2.51 8.37
CA ALA A 272 12.71 1.79 7.09
C ALA A 272 13.22 0.34 7.23
N LEU A 273 14.26 0.12 8.04
CA LEU A 273 14.81 -1.22 8.32
C LEU A 273 13.85 -2.08 9.17
N LEU A 274 13.14 -1.48 10.13
CA LEU A 274 12.07 -2.17 10.88
C LEU A 274 10.98 -2.68 9.94
N GLN A 275 10.56 -1.88 8.96
CA GLN A 275 9.58 -2.29 7.95
C GLN A 275 10.08 -3.43 7.02
N LYS A 276 11.38 -3.71 7.02
CA LYS A 276 12.04 -4.83 6.32
C LYS A 276 12.36 -6.00 7.22
N MET A 277 11.99 -5.93 8.51
CA MET A 277 12.34 -6.91 9.55
C MET A 277 13.86 -7.04 9.77
N GLN A 278 14.66 -6.04 9.41
CA GLN A 278 16.10 -5.99 9.67
C GLN A 278 16.34 -5.38 11.05
N LEU A 279 15.88 -6.09 12.09
CA LEU A 279 15.76 -5.55 13.44
C LEU A 279 17.09 -5.13 14.07
N SER A 280 18.17 -5.90 13.85
CA SER A 280 19.48 -5.63 14.44
C SER A 280 20.13 -4.36 13.89
N GLU A 281 20.08 -4.19 12.57
CA GLU A 281 20.59 -2.98 11.89
C GLU A 281 19.72 -1.77 12.27
N ALA A 282 18.40 -1.95 12.36
CA ALA A 282 17.51 -0.89 12.80
C ALA A 282 17.85 -0.38 14.21
N THR A 283 18.07 -1.28 15.18
CA THR A 283 18.44 -0.88 16.54
C THR A 283 19.76 -0.10 16.59
N GLU A 284 20.74 -0.44 15.75
CA GLU A 284 22.01 0.29 15.70
C GLU A 284 21.82 1.76 15.29
N TYR A 285 21.06 2.01 14.22
CA TYR A 285 20.78 3.37 13.77
C TYR A 285 19.93 4.16 14.78
N LEU A 286 18.94 3.51 15.40
CA LEU A 286 18.07 4.16 16.39
C LEU A 286 18.82 4.50 17.67
N GLU A 287 19.71 3.63 18.15
CA GLU A 287 20.54 3.89 19.32
C GLU A 287 21.55 5.02 19.07
N ARG A 288 22.10 5.10 17.84
CA ARG A 288 22.92 6.24 17.43
C ARG A 288 22.12 7.56 17.44
N ALA A 289 20.88 7.55 16.95
CA ALA A 289 20.01 8.73 16.97
C ALA A 289 19.71 9.17 18.41
N ILE A 290 19.33 8.22 19.27
CA ILE A 290 19.04 8.45 20.69
C ILE A 290 20.27 9.02 21.40
N SER A 291 21.44 8.42 21.21
CA SER A 291 22.68 8.87 21.87
C SER A 291 22.98 10.32 21.52
N LYS A 292 22.86 10.69 20.23
CA LYS A 292 23.07 12.07 19.78
C LYS A 292 22.09 13.07 20.38
N LEU A 293 20.80 12.73 20.41
CA LEU A 293 19.78 13.59 20.98
C LEU A 293 19.91 13.78 22.51
N LEU A 294 20.45 12.77 23.20
CA LEU A 294 20.73 12.86 24.63
C LEU A 294 22.02 13.64 24.92
N ASP A 295 23.06 13.47 24.11
CA ASP A 295 24.35 14.16 24.26
C ASP A 295 24.25 15.65 23.92
N GLU A 296 23.50 16.00 22.87
CA GLU A 296 23.29 17.38 22.42
C GLU A 296 22.21 18.11 23.27
N ALA A 297 21.66 17.42 24.28
CA ALA A 297 20.59 17.88 25.16
C ALA A 297 19.42 18.50 24.39
N ALA A 298 18.59 17.64 23.79
CA ALA A 298 17.36 17.98 23.04
C ALA A 298 16.80 19.37 23.41
N SER A 299 17.10 20.35 22.56
CA SER A 299 16.99 21.76 22.93
C SER A 299 15.72 22.39 22.38
N ASP A 300 15.15 21.82 21.32
CA ASP A 300 13.95 22.30 20.66
C ASP A 300 12.86 21.22 20.58
N ALA A 301 11.69 21.62 20.05
CA ALA A 301 10.55 20.72 19.94
C ALA A 301 10.78 19.58 18.93
N GLU A 302 11.62 19.80 17.91
CA GLU A 302 11.93 18.78 16.89
C GLU A 302 12.84 17.71 17.50
N ASP A 303 13.83 18.08 18.31
CA ASP A 303 14.69 17.12 19.01
C ASP A 303 13.91 16.22 19.96
N VAL A 304 12.94 16.80 20.70
CA VAL A 304 12.08 16.03 21.61
C VAL A 304 11.19 15.06 20.82
N GLU A 305 10.65 15.48 19.68
CA GLU A 305 9.88 14.61 18.79
C GLU A 305 10.75 13.48 18.20
N LEU A 306 11.94 13.80 17.71
CA LEU A 306 12.87 12.81 17.18
C LEU A 306 13.32 11.83 18.26
N LEU A 307 13.51 12.28 19.50
CA LEU A 307 13.86 11.40 20.63
C LEU A 307 12.72 10.46 20.98
N MET A 308 11.48 10.98 20.96
CA MET A 308 10.27 10.19 21.14
C MET A 308 10.17 9.10 20.08
N LEU A 309 10.25 9.48 18.79
CA LEU A 309 10.15 8.55 17.66
C LEU A 309 11.27 7.51 17.69
N ALA A 310 12.53 7.95 17.88
CA ALA A 310 13.67 7.05 17.95
C ALA A 310 13.52 6.02 19.09
N SER A 311 13.05 6.47 20.25
CA SER A 311 12.82 5.60 21.42
C SER A 311 11.63 4.66 21.22
N GLN A 312 10.54 5.11 20.60
CA GLN A 312 9.41 4.26 20.24
C GLN A 312 9.86 3.13 19.30
N TRP A 313 10.55 3.48 18.21
CA TRP A 313 11.02 2.51 17.22
C TRP A 313 12.08 1.57 17.80
N ALA A 314 13.02 2.06 18.62
CA ALA A 314 14.00 1.21 19.29
C ALA A 314 13.31 0.23 20.24
N GLY A 315 12.35 0.71 21.01
CA GLY A 315 11.49 -0.07 21.87
C GLY A 315 10.79 -1.21 21.11
N ALA A 316 10.10 -0.87 20.03
CA ALA A 316 9.42 -1.83 19.17
C ALA A 316 10.41 -2.85 18.56
N ALA A 317 11.58 -2.41 18.10
CA ALA A 317 12.60 -3.27 17.52
C ALA A 317 13.14 -4.30 18.52
N TYR A 318 13.49 -3.87 19.74
CA TYR A 318 13.97 -4.77 20.79
C TYR A 318 12.91 -5.74 21.27
N VAL A 319 11.65 -5.30 21.41
CA VAL A 319 10.53 -6.21 21.73
C VAL A 319 10.36 -7.27 20.65
N GLN A 320 10.44 -6.90 19.36
CA GLN A 320 10.34 -7.85 18.24
C GLN A 320 11.53 -8.82 18.17
N GLN A 321 12.71 -8.41 18.64
CA GLN A 321 13.87 -9.31 18.81
C GLN A 321 13.74 -10.26 20.01
N GLY A 322 12.72 -10.09 20.86
CA GLY A 322 12.57 -10.83 22.12
C GLY A 322 13.41 -10.27 23.27
N ASN A 323 14.11 -9.14 23.07
CA ASN A 323 14.84 -8.44 24.14
C ASN A 323 13.90 -7.45 24.85
N MET A 324 12.99 -8.00 25.65
CA MET A 324 11.94 -7.24 26.31
C MET A 324 12.48 -6.17 27.26
N LYS A 325 13.56 -6.48 27.99
CA LYS A 325 14.19 -5.54 28.94
C LYS A 325 14.67 -4.26 28.27
N SER A 326 15.40 -4.38 27.16
CA SER A 326 15.88 -3.20 26.42
C SER A 326 14.71 -2.45 25.79
N GLY A 327 13.73 -3.19 25.25
CA GLY A 327 12.51 -2.62 24.70
C GLY A 327 11.75 -1.75 25.70
N ILE A 328 11.56 -2.24 26.93
CA ILE A 328 10.90 -1.51 28.02
C ILE A 328 11.67 -0.24 28.37
N ILE A 329 13.01 -0.28 28.45
CA ILE A 329 13.83 0.92 28.77
C ILE A 329 13.56 2.05 27.77
N HIS A 330 13.50 1.75 26.47
CA HIS A 330 13.23 2.77 25.46
C HIS A 330 11.79 3.28 25.50
N LEU A 331 10.82 2.38 25.69
CA LEU A 331 9.41 2.76 25.76
C LEU A 331 9.09 3.57 27.03
N GLU A 332 9.74 3.25 28.16
CA GLU A 332 9.67 4.07 29.37
C GLU A 332 10.26 5.46 29.16
N ARG A 333 11.27 5.61 28.30
CA ARG A 333 11.79 6.93 27.96
C ARG A 333 10.70 7.78 27.33
N VAL A 334 9.90 7.21 26.43
CA VAL A 334 8.74 7.90 25.83
C VAL A 334 7.72 8.28 26.91
N ALA A 335 7.39 7.36 27.82
CA ALA A 335 6.43 7.62 28.89
C ALA A 335 6.86 8.71 29.89
N LYS A 336 8.15 9.04 29.95
CA LYS A 336 8.71 10.13 30.76
C LYS A 336 8.70 11.48 30.05
N LEU A 337 8.45 11.50 28.74
CA LEU A 337 8.30 12.75 27.97
C LEU A 337 6.96 13.40 28.28
N LYS A 338 6.89 14.71 28.06
CA LYS A 338 5.63 15.45 28.14
C LYS A 338 4.75 15.04 26.95
N GLU A 339 3.45 14.82 27.20
CA GLU A 339 2.46 14.54 26.16
C GLU A 339 2.52 15.63 25.06
N PRO A 340 2.68 15.24 23.77
CA PRO A 340 2.69 16.17 22.66
C PRO A 340 1.36 16.90 22.47
N GLY A 341 1.42 18.15 22.01
CA GLY A 341 0.24 18.99 21.79
C GLY A 341 -0.37 18.85 20.38
N ASP A 342 0.44 18.50 19.39
CA ASP A 342 0.00 18.29 18.02
C ASP A 342 -0.59 16.88 17.85
N ALA A 343 -1.55 16.74 16.94
CA ALA A 343 -2.31 15.50 16.79
C ALA A 343 -1.44 14.31 16.34
N LYS A 344 -0.42 14.54 15.51
CA LYS A 344 0.37 13.46 14.90
C LYS A 344 1.34 12.85 15.90
N SER A 345 2.12 13.68 16.58
CA SER A 345 3.06 13.20 17.60
C SER A 345 2.30 12.63 18.81
N LYS A 346 1.09 13.11 19.08
CA LYS A 346 0.20 12.54 20.10
C LYS A 346 -0.22 11.10 19.79
N GLU A 347 -0.57 10.78 18.55
CA GLU A 347 -0.86 9.39 18.14
C GLU A 347 0.34 8.47 18.41
N HIS A 348 1.53 8.87 17.95
CA HIS A 348 2.77 8.11 18.19
C HIS A 348 3.11 7.94 19.68
N TYR A 349 2.86 8.97 20.49
CA TYR A 349 3.04 8.91 21.94
C TYR A 349 2.13 7.83 22.58
N PHE A 350 0.83 7.81 22.25
CA PHE A 350 -0.09 6.81 22.80
C PHE A 350 0.16 5.40 22.25
N GLU A 351 0.59 5.27 21.00
CA GLU A 351 1.06 4.00 20.45
C GLU A 351 2.26 3.45 21.23
N ALA A 352 3.23 4.30 21.57
CA ALA A 352 4.37 3.91 22.39
C ALA A 352 3.95 3.46 23.81
N LEU A 353 2.99 4.16 24.43
CA LEU A 353 2.44 3.76 25.73
C LEU A 353 1.69 2.42 25.66
N LEU A 354 0.94 2.18 24.59
CA LEU A 354 0.28 0.89 24.37
C LEU A 354 1.32 -0.23 24.24
N LEU A 355 2.38 -0.02 23.44
CA LEU A 355 3.48 -0.97 23.33
C LEU A 355 4.17 -1.21 24.69
N LEU A 356 4.37 -0.16 25.50
CA LEU A 356 4.93 -0.27 26.84
C LEU A 356 4.05 -1.13 27.75
N SER A 357 2.73 -0.86 27.79
CA SER A 357 1.81 -1.65 28.61
C SER A 357 1.82 -3.13 28.20
N SER A 358 1.89 -3.44 26.90
CA SER A 358 1.96 -4.81 26.41
C SER A 358 3.27 -5.50 26.79
N ALA A 359 4.40 -4.77 26.70
CA ALA A 359 5.71 -5.28 27.09
C ALA A 359 5.79 -5.57 28.60
N LEU A 360 5.29 -4.65 29.44
CA LEU A 360 5.24 -4.80 30.90
C LEU A 360 4.35 -5.98 31.31
N TYR A 361 3.18 -6.10 30.70
CA TYR A 361 2.27 -7.20 30.95
C TYR A 361 2.91 -8.56 30.63
N LYS A 362 3.64 -8.66 29.50
CA LYS A 362 4.36 -9.89 29.13
C LYS A 362 5.49 -10.26 30.10
N GLU A 363 6.11 -9.29 30.76
CA GLU A 363 7.10 -9.52 31.84
C GLU A 363 6.45 -9.81 33.21
N GLY A 364 5.11 -9.90 33.27
CA GLY A 364 4.37 -10.13 34.51
C GLY A 364 4.21 -8.90 35.39
N GLN A 365 4.49 -7.70 34.87
CA GLN A 365 4.31 -6.42 35.56
C GLN A 365 2.90 -5.84 35.30
N SER A 366 1.89 -6.66 35.56
CA SER A 366 0.49 -6.38 35.22
C SER A 366 -0.10 -5.16 35.94
N HIS A 367 0.43 -4.76 37.11
CA HIS A 367 0.02 -3.54 37.80
C HIS A 367 0.45 -2.25 37.05
N GLU A 368 1.73 -2.18 36.67
CA GLU A 368 2.25 -1.01 35.94
C GLU A 368 1.68 -0.96 34.52
N ALA A 369 1.49 -2.12 33.89
CA ALA A 369 0.82 -2.23 32.60
C ALA A 369 -0.60 -1.63 32.65
N ALA A 370 -1.42 -2.00 33.66
CA ALA A 370 -2.78 -1.47 33.82
C ALA A 370 -2.78 0.05 34.05
N LYS A 371 -1.83 0.56 34.84
CA LYS A 371 -1.71 2.01 35.09
C LYS A 371 -1.47 2.81 33.81
N ILE A 372 -0.56 2.35 32.95
CA ILE A 372 -0.29 2.99 31.65
C ILE A 372 -1.49 2.84 30.73
N LEU A 373 -2.12 1.66 30.74
CA LEU A 373 -3.25 1.36 29.87
C LEU A 373 -4.49 2.20 30.19
N ARG A 374 -4.71 2.61 31.46
CA ARG A 374 -5.75 3.59 31.82
C ARG A 374 -5.56 4.93 31.08
N VAL A 375 -4.32 5.43 31.02
CA VAL A 375 -3.99 6.66 30.28
C VAL A 375 -4.27 6.50 28.78
N VAL A 376 -3.96 5.33 28.22
CA VAL A 376 -4.27 5.00 26.81
C VAL A 376 -5.78 4.90 26.56
N VAL A 377 -6.55 4.34 27.49
CA VAL A 377 -8.01 4.22 27.40
C VAL A 377 -8.71 5.57 27.51
N ASP A 378 -8.21 6.47 28.36
CA ASP A 378 -8.72 7.84 28.47
C ASP A 378 -8.58 8.60 27.14
N HIS A 379 -7.51 8.33 26.38
CA HIS A 379 -7.33 8.88 25.03
C HIS A 379 -8.17 8.14 23.98
N ASN A 380 -8.16 6.81 24.00
CA ASN A 380 -8.91 5.98 23.07
C ASN A 380 -9.63 4.82 23.80
N PRO A 381 -10.95 4.96 24.05
CA PRO A 381 -11.74 3.96 24.76
C PRO A 381 -11.79 2.57 24.11
N ALA A 382 -11.35 2.42 22.85
CA ALA A 382 -11.29 1.13 22.16
C ALA A 382 -10.38 0.10 22.86
N TYR A 383 -9.40 0.56 23.66
CA TYR A 383 -8.47 -0.32 24.38
C TYR A 383 -9.00 -0.79 25.74
N LYS A 384 -10.22 -0.41 26.13
CA LYS A 384 -10.83 -0.81 27.41
C LYS A 384 -10.83 -2.34 27.66
N PRO A 385 -11.09 -3.21 26.67
CA PRO A 385 -11.03 -4.65 26.89
C PRO A 385 -9.64 -5.15 27.31
N LEU A 386 -8.57 -4.50 26.84
CA LEU A 386 -7.20 -4.85 27.24
C LEU A 386 -6.93 -4.45 28.70
N LEU A 387 -7.54 -3.35 29.16
CA LEU A 387 -7.45 -2.91 30.55
C LEU A 387 -8.17 -3.88 31.48
N GLU A 388 -9.41 -4.27 31.13
CA GLU A 388 -10.20 -5.24 31.89
C GLU A 388 -9.43 -6.57 32.03
N GLN A 389 -8.86 -7.10 30.94
CA GLN A 389 -8.02 -8.30 30.99
C GLN A 389 -6.80 -8.15 31.92
N CYS A 390 -6.14 -6.99 31.89
CA CYS A 390 -4.97 -6.73 32.73
C CYS A 390 -5.33 -6.60 34.21
N GLU A 391 -6.53 -6.11 34.53
CA GLU A 391 -7.04 -5.96 35.90
C GLU A 391 -7.57 -7.30 36.47
N ASP A 392 -8.27 -8.10 35.68
CA ASP A 392 -8.79 -9.41 36.09
C ASP A 392 -7.66 -10.38 36.52
N GLU A 393 -6.53 -10.38 35.81
CA GLU A 393 -5.36 -11.18 36.20
C GLU A 393 -4.69 -10.66 37.48
N ASN A 394 -4.70 -9.33 37.71
CA ASN A 394 -4.19 -8.76 38.95
C ASN A 394 -5.04 -9.18 40.15
N GLU A 395 -6.38 -9.19 40.01
CA GLU A 395 -7.29 -9.65 41.06
C GLU A 395 -7.02 -11.12 41.42
N LEU A 396 -6.95 -12.01 40.41
CA LEU A 396 -6.63 -13.43 40.61
C LEU A 396 -5.28 -13.65 41.30
N VAL A 397 -4.22 -12.92 40.92
CA VAL A 397 -2.90 -13.04 41.55
C VAL A 397 -2.93 -12.53 42.99
N SER A 398 -3.69 -11.45 43.26
CA SER A 398 -3.82 -10.88 44.59
C SER A 398 -4.58 -11.80 45.55
N ASP A 399 -5.65 -12.46 45.09
CA ASP A 399 -6.46 -13.41 45.84
C ASP A 399 -5.68 -14.69 46.19
N LEU A 400 -4.84 -15.17 45.27
CA LEU A 400 -3.94 -16.29 45.53
C LEU A 400 -2.84 -15.94 46.54
N ALA A 401 -2.36 -14.69 46.54
CA ALA A 401 -1.34 -14.22 47.46
C ALA A 401 -1.89 -13.97 48.88
N SER A 402 -3.13 -13.49 49.01
CA SER A 402 -3.82 -13.30 50.29
C SER A 402 -4.16 -14.66 50.92
N SER A 403 -4.74 -15.59 50.16
CA SER A 403 -5.05 -16.94 50.63
C SER A 403 -3.82 -17.70 51.16
N ARG A 404 -2.64 -17.50 50.56
CA ARG A 404 -1.38 -18.08 51.08
C ARG A 404 -0.89 -17.47 52.38
N LYS A 405 -1.19 -16.20 52.64
CA LYS A 405 -0.80 -15.52 53.90
C LYS A 405 -1.71 -15.90 55.07
N ASP A 406 -2.96 -16.24 54.80
CA ASP A 406 -3.93 -16.68 55.83
C ASP A 406 -3.72 -18.14 56.29
N HIS A 407 -2.81 -18.88 55.64
CA HIS A 407 -2.48 -20.28 55.93
C HIS A 407 -1.11 -20.50 56.61
N PHE A 408 -0.45 -19.44 57.10
CA PHE A 408 0.80 -19.53 57.88
C PHE A 408 0.67 -18.97 59.29
#